data_AF-A0A3D8K237-F1
#
_entry.id   AF-A0A3D8K237-F1
#
_cell.length_a   1.000
_cell.length_b   1.000
_cell.length_c   1.000
_cell.angle_alpha   90.00
_cell.angle_beta   90.00
_cell.angle_gamma   90.00
#
_symmetry.space_group_name_H-M   'P 1'
#
loop_
_entity.id
_entity.type
_entity.pdbx_description
1 polymer ?
#
loop_
_entity_poly.entity_id
_entity_poly.type
_entity_poly.pdbx_seq_one_letter_code
_entity_poly.pdbx_strand_id
1 'polypeptide(L)' 'MKATINADGFLIVQPETDLEAYALKHWAGANLTGDWFNAAGQPALRVIVDLGAFGNAAFNRTPVRTLG' A
#
# COMPACT_ATOMS: atom_id res chain seq x y z
N MET A 1 2.06 15.30 -1.74
CA MET A 1 1.69 14.06 -1.04
C MET A 1 1.06 14.43 0.29
N LYS A 2 0.02 13.69 0.70
CA LYS A 2 -0.67 13.91 1.98
C LYS A 2 -0.70 12.65 2.84
N ALA A 3 -0.48 12.82 4.14
CA ALA A 3 -0.59 11.78 5.15
C ALA A 3 -1.61 12.20 6.22
N THR A 4 -2.55 11.32 6.55
CA THR A 4 -3.63 11.58 7.51
C THR A 4 -3.70 10.44 8.52
N ILE A 5 -3.76 10.76 9.80
CA ILE A 5 -4.06 9.77 10.85
C ILE A 5 -5.56 9.86 11.14
N ASN A 6 -6.27 8.77 10.89
CA ASN A 6 -7.68 8.65 11.21
C ASN A 6 -7.89 8.38 12.71
N ALA A 7 -9.10 8.64 13.19
CA ALA A 7 -9.49 8.41 14.58
C ALA A 7 -9.42 6.93 15.01
N ASP A 8 -9.47 6.00 14.05
CA ASP A 8 -9.27 4.56 14.27
C ASP A 8 -7.80 4.16 14.40
N GLY A 9 -6.87 5.12 14.25
CA GLY A 9 -5.43 4.94 14.36
C GLY A 9 -4.76 4.45 13.08
N PHE A 10 -5.46 4.45 11.94
CA PHE A 10 -4.84 4.17 10.64
C PHE A 10 -4.17 5.42 10.06
N LEU A 11 -2.96 5.25 9.55
CA LEU A 11 -2.26 6.23 8.72
C LEU A 11 -2.65 6.00 7.25
N ILE A 12 -3.35 6.96 6.66
CA ILE A 12 -3.66 6.97 5.23
C ILE A 12 -2.64 7.86 4.52
N VAL A 13 -1.97 7.32 3.51
CA VAL A 13 -1.04 8.06 2.65
C VAL A 13 -1.61 8.10 1.24
N GLN A 14 -1.77 9.32 0.71
CA GLN A 14 -2.32 9.60 -0.61
C GLN A 14 -1.32 10.45 -1.41
N PRO A 15 -1.00 10.04 -2.64
CA PRO A 15 -0.26 10.88 -3.56
C PRO A 15 -1.17 11.99 -4.11
N GLU A 16 -0.59 13.14 -4.42
CA GLU A 16 -1.27 14.27 -5.04
C GLU A 16 -0.85 14.44 -6.51
N THR A 17 0.17 13.71 -6.96
CA THR A 17 0.69 13.72 -8.34
C THR A 17 1.08 12.32 -8.81
N ASP A 18 1.21 12.12 -10.13
CA ASP A 18 1.65 10.85 -10.72
C ASP A 18 3.05 10.41 -10.26
N LEU A 19 3.97 11.37 -10.12
CA LEU A 19 5.33 11.10 -9.64
C LEU A 19 5.32 10.60 -8.20
N GLU A 20 4.47 11.18 -7.35
CA GLU A 20 4.30 10.73 -5.98
C GLU A 20 3.63 9.36 -5.92
N ALA A 21 2.65 9.09 -6.79
CA ALA A 21 2.02 7.78 -6.88
C ALA A 21 3.03 6.70 -7.26
N TYR A 22 3.92 7.01 -8.21
CA TYR A 22 5.04 6.15 -8.58
C TYR A 22 5.99 5.90 -7.39
N ALA A 23 6.48 6.97 -6.76
CA ALA A 23 7.41 6.85 -5.63
C ALA A 23 6.79 6.08 -4.46
N LEU A 24 5.53 6.38 -4.11
CA LEU A 24 4.81 5.75 -3.01
C LEU A 24 4.55 4.27 -3.26
N LYS A 25 4.21 3.89 -4.51
CA LYS A 25 4.08 2.49 -4.92
C LYS A 25 5.39 1.72 -4.72
N HIS A 26 6.51 2.28 -5.16
CA HIS A 26 7.82 1.64 -5.02
C HIS A 26 8.26 1.52 -3.56
N TRP A 27 8.07 2.58 -2.77
CA TRP A 27 8.33 2.55 -1.34
C TRP A 27 7.46 1.50 -0.63
N ALA A 28 6.15 1.47 -0.90
CA ALA A 28 5.23 0.51 -0.30
C ALA A 28 5.62 -0.93 -0.64
N GLY A 29 5.94 -1.21 -1.90
CA GLY A 29 6.39 -2.53 -2.34
C GLY A 29 7.70 -2.99 -1.70
N ALA A 30 8.58 -2.07 -1.27
CA ALA A 30 9.84 -2.41 -0.61
C ALA A 30 9.72 -2.53 0.92
N ASN A 31 8.81 -1.78 1.54
CA ASN A 31 8.75 -1.62 3.01
C ASN A 31 7.54 -2.31 3.65
N LEU A 32 6.45 -2.51 2.89
CA LEU A 32 5.22 -3.15 3.37
C LEU A 32 5.14 -4.62 2.94
N THR A 33 6.30 -5.25 2.68
CA THR A 33 6.47 -6.67 2.29
C THR A 33 6.08 -7.68 3.36
N GLY A 34 5.53 -7.22 4.49
CA GLY A 34 4.94 -8.09 5.49
C GLY A 34 3.91 -8.99 4.82
N ASP A 35 4.12 -10.29 4.97
CA ASP A 35 3.21 -11.32 4.50
C ASP A 35 1.83 -11.09 5.15
N TRP A 36 0.95 -10.41 4.43
CA TRP A 36 -0.43 -10.12 4.83
C TRP A 36 -1.21 -11.41 5.08
N PHE A 37 -0.72 -12.55 4.58
CA PHE A 37 -1.22 -13.88 4.85
C PHE A 37 -0.71 -14.45 6.19
N ASN A 38 0.44 -13.99 6.69
CA ASN A 38 1.07 -14.41 7.93
C ASN A 38 1.02 -13.29 8.99
N ALA A 39 -0.20 -12.79 9.25
CA ALA A 39 -0.49 -11.74 10.22
C ALA A 39 -0.19 -12.12 11.69
N ALA A 40 0.24 -13.36 11.96
CA ALA A 40 0.45 -13.89 13.30
C ALA A 40 1.77 -13.45 13.97
N GLY A 41 2.74 -12.91 13.21
CA GLY A 41 4.12 -12.72 13.69
C GLY A 41 4.68 -11.28 13.66
N GLN A 42 3.96 -10.31 13.11
CA GLN A 42 4.45 -8.93 12.97
C GLN A 42 3.40 -7.96 13.48
N PRO A 43 3.77 -6.88 14.20
CA PRO A 43 2.82 -5.82 14.49
C PRO A 43 2.30 -5.29 13.16
N ALA A 44 1.01 -5.49 12.91
CA ALA A 44 0.37 -5.04 11.68
C ALA A 44 0.53 -3.51 11.59
N LEU A 45 1.37 -3.04 10.65
CA LEU A 45 1.46 -1.61 10.36
C LEU A 45 0.05 -1.15 9.95
N ARG A 46 -0.53 -0.24 10.73
CA ARG A 46 -1.86 0.33 10.47
C ARG A 46 -1.74 1.44 9.42
N VAL A 47 -1.23 1.10 8.24
CA VAL A 47 -1.01 2.03 7.13
C VAL A 47 -1.85 1.58 5.93
N ILE A 48 -2.55 2.53 5.32
CA ILE A 48 -3.26 2.36 4.05
C ILE A 48 -2.57 3.26 3.02
N VAL A 49 -2.12 2.65 1.93
CA VAL A 49 -1.59 3.37 0.77
C VAL A 49 -2.70 3.44 -0.27
N ASP A 50 -3.30 4.61 -0.42
CA ASP A 50 -4.41 4.84 -1.35
C ASP A 50 -3.89 5.44 -2.65
N LEU A 51 -3.87 4.62 -3.71
CA LEU A 51 -3.49 4.99 -5.07
C LEU A 51 -4.72 5.08 -6.00
N GLY A 52 -5.94 5.14 -5.45
CA GLY A 52 -7.19 5.00 -6.20
C GLY A 52 -7.38 6.03 -7.31
N ALA A 53 -6.86 7.25 -7.13
CA ALA A 53 -6.89 8.30 -8.15
C ALA A 53 -5.92 8.07 -9.32
N PHE A 54 -4.97 7.14 -9.19
CA PHE A 54 -3.86 6.93 -10.12
C PHE A 54 -3.90 5.53 -10.72
N GLY A 55 -5.02 5.17 -11.37
CA GLY A 55 -5.35 3.80 -11.84
C GLY A 55 -4.31 3.03 -12.69
N ASN A 56 -3.24 3.69 -13.17
CA ASN A 56 -2.09 3.05 -13.82
C ASN A 56 -0.94 2.68 -12.86
N ALA A 57 -1.00 3.09 -11.60
CA ALA A 57 -0.14 2.59 -10.53
C ALA A 57 -0.58 1.19 -10.09
N ALA A 58 -0.91 0.32 -11.05
CA ALA A 58 -1.22 -1.08 -10.80
C ALA A 58 -0.07 -1.67 -9.98
N PHE A 59 -0.32 -1.97 -8.70
CA PHE A 59 0.49 -2.93 -7.93
C PHE A 59 0.92 -3.99 -8.92
N ASN A 60 2.22 -4.22 -9.09
CA ASN A 60 2.65 -5.27 -10.00
C ASN A 60 2.08 -6.56 -9.38
N ARG A 61 0.90 -6.95 -9.87
CA ARG A 61 0.13 -8.09 -9.38
C ARG A 61 0.92 -9.27 -9.89
N THR A 62 1.94 -9.68 -9.15
CA THR A 62 2.40 -11.06 -9.26
C THR A 62 1.21 -11.89 -8.77
N PRO A 63 0.47 -12.57 -9.67
CA PRO A 63 -0.58 -13.46 -9.25
C PRO A 63 0.10 -14.79 -8.94
N VAL A 64 0.51 -15.02 -7.70
CA VAL A 64 0.80 -16.40 -7.30
C VAL A 64 -0.51 -17.02 -6.87
N ARG A 65 -1.15 -17.61 -7.88
CA ARG A 65 -2.14 -18.70 -7.89
C ARG A 65 -3.50 -18.32 -8.49
N THR A 66 -3.61 -18.58 -9.79
CA THR A 66 -4.86 -19.04 -10.41
C THR A 66 -5.23 -20.37 -9.74
N LEU A 67 -6.37 -20.40 -9.05
CA LEU A 67 -7.01 -21.64 -8.64
C LEU A 67 -7.98 -22.04 -9.74
N GLY A 68 -7.76 -23.22 -10.32
CA GLY A 68 -8.78 -23.94 -11.07
C GLY A 68 -9.82 -24.55 -10.14
#